data_AF-A0A4R1JVA3-F1
#
_entry.id   AF-A0A4R1JVA3-F1
#
_cell.length_a   1.000
_cell.length_b   1.000
_cell.length_c   1.000
_cell.angle_alpha   90.00
_cell.angle_beta   90.00
_cell.angle_gamma   90.00
#
_symmetry.space_group_name_H-M   'P 1'
#
loop_
_entity.id
_entity.type
_entity.pdbx_description
1 polymer ?
#
loop_
_entity_poly.entity_id
_entity_poly.type
_entity_poly.pdbx_seq_one_letter_code
_entity_poly.pdbx_strand_id
1 'polypeptide(L)'
;MSNNKREKLFDGFESDIIHQTFEIAYANKKIKFKVTDFIDNSLKDLLNYINESELNQILSDLNLSKVDSFIPKYKSVDNLDMYFCVKEDVLFLFSYGEMQPMRYVMFLEGIYNLKI
;
A
#
# COMPACT_ATOMS: atom_id res chain seq x y z
N MET A 1 -0.29 3.56 17.41
CA MET A 1 -1.11 2.34 17.30
C MET A 1 -1.31 2.09 15.82
N SER A 2 -0.76 0.99 15.31
CA SER A 2 -0.98 0.56 13.93
C SER A 2 -2.34 -0.15 13.84
N ASN A 3 -3.12 0.12 12.79
CA ASN A 3 -4.36 -0.60 12.50
C ASN A 3 -4.11 -1.48 11.27
N ASN A 4 -3.57 -2.68 11.49
CA ASN A 4 -3.05 -3.54 10.43
C ASN A 4 -4.06 -4.62 10.01
N LYS A 5 -5.36 -4.31 10.02
CA LYS A 5 -6.34 -5.23 9.44
C LYS A 5 -6.34 -5.03 7.94
N ARG A 6 -5.76 -6.01 7.23
CA ARG A 6 -5.82 -6.08 5.77
C ARG A 6 -7.27 -5.99 5.28
N GLU A 7 -7.52 -5.10 4.33
CA GLU A 7 -8.85 -4.85 3.78
C GLU A 7 -8.80 -4.89 2.25
N LYS A 8 -9.70 -5.66 1.62
CA LYS A 8 -9.86 -5.66 0.17
C LYS A 8 -10.67 -4.45 -0.26
N LEU A 9 -10.03 -3.53 -0.98
CA LEU A 9 -10.65 -2.30 -1.46
C LEU A 9 -11.24 -2.44 -2.88
N PHE A 10 -10.64 -3.31 -3.70
CA PHE A 10 -11.07 -3.51 -5.09
C PHE A 10 -10.81 -4.94 -5.58
N ASP A 11 -11.68 -5.41 -6.48
CA ASP A 11 -11.58 -6.67 -7.20
C ASP A 11 -12.47 -6.60 -8.46
N GLY A 12 -11.88 -6.33 -9.62
CA GLY A 12 -12.64 -6.02 -10.84
C GLY A 12 -11.75 -5.73 -12.05
N PHE A 13 -12.29 -5.09 -13.08
CA PHE A 13 -11.55 -4.82 -14.31
C PHE A 13 -10.66 -3.59 -14.20
N GLU A 14 -9.58 -3.56 -14.99
CA GLU A 14 -8.67 -2.40 -15.07
C GLU A 14 -9.43 -1.10 -15.39
N SER A 15 -10.37 -1.16 -16.34
CA SER A 15 -11.19 -0.01 -16.75
C SER A 15 -12.02 0.59 -15.62
N ASP A 16 -12.36 -0.21 -14.60
CA ASP A 16 -13.17 0.23 -13.48
C ASP A 16 -12.29 0.93 -12.44
N ILE A 17 -11.14 0.33 -12.11
CA ILE A 17 -10.30 0.83 -11.01
C ILE A 17 -9.67 2.20 -11.34
N ILE A 18 -9.32 2.45 -12.60
CA ILE A 18 -8.71 3.73 -13.03
C ILE A 18 -9.64 4.94 -12.80
N HIS A 19 -10.95 4.72 -12.74
CA HIS A 19 -11.94 5.76 -12.51
C HIS A 19 -12.50 5.76 -11.08
N GLN A 20 -12.16 4.75 -10.29
CA GLN A 20 -12.72 4.58 -8.95
C GLN A 20 -12.00 5.45 -7.92
N THR A 21 -12.79 5.97 -6.98
CA THR A 21 -12.31 6.61 -5.76
C THR A 21 -12.72 5.75 -4.58
N PHE A 22 -11.76 5.44 -3.71
CA PHE A 22 -11.96 4.67 -2.49
C PHE A 22 -11.80 5.57 -1.28
N GLU A 23 -12.55 5.25 -0.22
CA GLU A 23 -12.58 6.04 1.01
C GLU A 23 -12.15 5.15 2.17
N ILE A 24 -11.14 5.61 2.90
CA ILE A 24 -10.60 4.92 4.06
C ILE A 24 -10.93 5.75 5.29
N ALA A 25 -11.59 5.11 6.26
CA ALA A 25 -11.88 5.72 7.55
C ALA A 25 -10.67 5.58 8.47
N TYR A 26 -10.10 6.71 8.90
CA TYR A 26 -8.99 6.74 9.85
C TYR A 26 -9.13 7.93 10.80
N ALA A 27 -8.97 7.70 12.10
CA ALA A 27 -9.03 8.74 13.15
C ALA A 27 -10.25 9.69 13.03
N ASN A 28 -11.46 9.13 12.84
CA ASN A 28 -12.73 9.86 12.62
C ASN A 28 -12.78 10.74 11.36
N LYS A 29 -11.81 10.61 10.46
CA LYS A 29 -11.79 11.24 9.14
C LYS A 29 -12.02 10.21 8.05
N LYS A 30 -12.52 10.69 6.91
CA LYS A 30 -12.69 9.92 5.68
C LYS A 30 -11.71 10.45 4.65
N ILE A 31 -10.72 9.65 4.31
CA ILE A 31 -9.65 10.04 3.39
C ILE A 31 -9.90 9.34 2.06
N LYS A 32 -9.95 10.15 0.99
CA LYS A 32 -10.19 9.65 -0.36
C LYS A 32 -8.88 9.39 -1.07
N PHE A 33 -8.88 8.35 -1.88
CA PHE A 33 -7.73 7.93 -2.66
C PHE A 33 -8.17 7.47 -4.05
N LYS A 34 -7.26 7.63 -4.99
CA LYS A 34 -7.27 7.02 -6.33
C LYS A 34 -6.00 6.22 -6.52
N VAL A 35 -5.99 5.26 -7.45
CA VAL A 35 -4.76 4.50 -7.79
C VAL A 35 -3.61 5.44 -8.18
N THR A 36 -3.93 6.52 -8.91
CA THR A 36 -2.97 7.56 -9.30
C THR A 36 -2.32 8.29 -8.12
N ASP A 37 -2.90 8.23 -6.92
CA ASP A 37 -2.32 8.89 -5.73
C ASP A 37 -1.09 8.13 -5.19
N PHE A 38 -0.89 6.87 -5.58
CA PHE A 38 0.18 6.02 -5.03
C PHE A 38 0.92 5.16 -6.04
N ILE A 39 0.44 5.01 -7.28
CA ILE A 39 1.01 4.05 -8.24
C ILE A 39 2.49 4.31 -8.58
N ASP A 40 2.94 5.57 -8.46
CA ASP A 40 4.33 5.97 -8.66
C ASP A 40 5.18 5.89 -7.37
N ASN A 41 4.56 5.58 -6.24
CA ASN A 41 5.18 5.51 -4.91
C ASN A 41 5.37 4.06 -4.49
N SER A 42 6.35 3.38 -5.08
CA SER A 42 6.73 2.02 -4.73
C SER A 42 7.29 1.95 -3.31
N LEU A 43 7.02 0.86 -2.55
CA LEU A 43 7.47 0.72 -1.16
C LEU A 43 8.99 0.90 -0.97
N LYS A 44 9.80 0.62 -1.98
CA LYS A 44 11.26 0.88 -1.97
C LYS A 44 11.61 2.34 -1.68
N ASP A 45 10.77 3.28 -2.11
CA ASP A 45 11.00 4.72 -2.00
C ASP A 45 10.53 5.25 -0.62
N LEU A 46 9.99 4.37 0.23
CA LEU A 46 9.55 4.72 1.58
C LEU A 46 10.70 5.14 2.51
N LEU A 47 11.93 4.71 2.23
CA LEU A 47 13.13 5.14 2.96
C LEU A 47 13.40 6.66 2.86
N ASN A 48 12.74 7.36 1.93
CA ASN A 48 12.77 8.82 1.89
C ASN A 48 11.92 9.47 3.02
N TYR A 49 11.05 8.70 3.68
CA TYR A 49 10.11 9.17 4.69
C TYR A 49 10.35 8.56 6.08
N ILE A 50 10.95 7.36 6.14
CA ILE A 50 11.21 6.62 7.38
C ILE A 50 12.63 6.06 7.38
N ASN A 51 13.11 5.64 8.54
CA ASN A 51 14.40 4.96 8.64
C ASN A 51 14.31 3.44 8.38
N GLU A 52 15.46 2.79 8.21
CA GLU A 52 15.53 1.34 7.94
C GLU A 52 14.91 0.48 9.04
N SER A 53 15.00 0.89 10.30
CA SER A 53 14.40 0.16 11.42
C SER A 53 12.88 0.17 11.33
N GLU A 54 12.29 1.31 11.01
CA GLU A 54 10.84 1.46 10.80
C GLU A 54 10.37 0.64 9.59
N LEU A 55 11.14 0.66 8.49
CA LEU A 55 10.84 -0.17 7.33
C LEU A 55 10.85 -1.65 7.70
N ASN A 56 11.91 -2.14 8.36
CA ASN A 56 12.02 -3.54 8.77
C ASN A 56 10.87 -3.97 9.70
N GLN A 57 10.41 -3.06 10.57
CA GLN A 57 9.22 -3.31 11.39
C GLN A 57 7.97 -3.47 10.52
N ILE A 58 7.73 -2.59 9.56
CA ILE A 58 6.60 -2.69 8.62
C ILE A 58 6.65 -4.01 7.83
N LEU A 59 7.81 -4.37 7.30
CA LEU A 59 8.00 -5.62 6.55
C LEU A 59 7.64 -6.85 7.41
N SER A 60 8.06 -6.84 8.68
CA SER A 60 7.76 -7.89 9.63
C SER A 60 6.28 -7.92 10.03
N ASP A 61 5.68 -6.77 10.34
CA ASP A 61 4.29 -6.66 10.78
C ASP A 61 3.30 -7.17 9.70
N LEU A 62 3.64 -6.94 8.44
CA LEU A 62 2.80 -7.27 7.28
C LEU A 62 3.19 -8.58 6.59
N ASN A 63 4.20 -9.30 7.10
CA ASN A 63 4.75 -10.52 6.49
C ASN A 63 5.08 -10.35 4.99
N LEU A 64 5.69 -9.22 4.64
CA LEU A 64 6.03 -8.91 3.24
C LEU A 64 7.27 -9.70 2.81
N SER A 65 7.24 -10.19 1.57
CA SER A 65 8.40 -10.84 0.97
C SER A 65 9.25 -9.82 0.22
N LYS A 66 10.57 -9.90 0.41
CA LYS A 66 11.55 -9.15 -0.37
C LYS A 66 12.00 -10.01 -1.55
N VAL A 67 11.84 -9.49 -2.76
CA VAL A 67 12.35 -10.14 -3.97
C VAL A 67 13.70 -9.53 -4.29
N ASP A 68 14.76 -10.32 -4.11
CA ASP A 68 16.12 -9.90 -4.44
C ASP A 68 16.24 -9.71 -5.96
N SER A 69 16.34 -8.45 -6.37
CA SER A 69 16.65 -8.04 -7.73
C SER A 69 17.49 -6.76 -7.67
N PHE A 70 18.01 -6.30 -8.81
CA PHE A 70 18.84 -5.09 -8.87
C PHE A 70 18.17 -3.85 -8.24
N ILE A 71 16.83 -3.83 -8.20
CA ILE A 71 16.02 -2.83 -7.50
C ILE A 71 15.13 -3.61 -6.52
N PRO A 72 15.25 -3.42 -5.19
CA PRO A 72 14.44 -4.15 -4.22
C PRO A 72 12.95 -4.00 -4.54
N LYS A 73 12.27 -5.14 -4.68
CA LYS A 73 10.81 -5.19 -4.81
C LYS A 73 10.24 -5.85 -3.57
N TYR A 74 9.19 -5.25 -3.04
CA TYR A 74 8.45 -5.77 -1.89
C TYR A 74 7.10 -6.26 -2.36
N LYS A 75 6.77 -7.48 -1.98
CA LYS A 75 5.56 -8.17 -2.40
C LYS A 75 4.66 -8.46 -1.19
N SER A 76 3.36 -8.25 -1.37
CA SER A 76 2.34 -8.66 -0.40
C SER A 76 2.30 -10.18 -0.26
N VAL A 77 1.50 -10.66 0.70
CA VAL A 77 1.20 -12.10 0.86
C VAL A 77 0.62 -12.75 -0.42
N ASP A 78 -0.12 -11.98 -1.22
CA ASP A 78 -0.67 -12.43 -2.51
C ASP A 78 0.25 -12.15 -3.72
N ASN A 79 1.54 -11.89 -3.50
CA ASN A 79 2.55 -11.60 -4.53
C ASN A 79 2.26 -10.34 -5.40
N LEU A 80 1.49 -9.40 -4.87
CA LEU A 80 1.22 -8.09 -5.50
C LEU A 80 2.31 -7.09 -5.14
N ASP A 81 2.55 -6.11 -6.01
CA ASP A 81 3.49 -5.02 -5.72
C ASP A 81 2.94 -4.11 -4.60
N MET A 82 3.85 -3.66 -3.74
CA MET A 82 3.56 -2.80 -2.60
C MET A 82 3.81 -1.34 -2.94
N TYR A 83 2.85 -0.49 -2.57
CA TYR A 83 2.85 0.94 -2.78
C TYR A 83 2.53 1.68 -1.49
N PHE A 84 2.83 2.97 -1.45
CA PHE A 84 2.51 3.80 -0.30
C PHE A 84 1.94 5.17 -0.68
N CYS A 85 1.20 5.77 0.25
CA CYS A 85 0.78 7.16 0.17
C CYS A 85 0.94 7.80 1.56
N VAL A 86 1.50 8.99 1.62
CA VAL A 86 1.58 9.78 2.86
C VAL A 86 0.59 10.94 2.76
N LYS A 87 -0.35 11.02 3.70
CA LYS A 87 -1.30 12.13 3.83
C LYS A 87 -1.43 12.51 5.31
N GLU A 88 -1.26 13.80 5.63
CA GLU A 88 -1.39 14.33 7.01
C GLU A 88 -0.57 13.54 8.05
N ASP A 89 0.70 13.24 7.75
CA ASP A 89 1.62 12.45 8.59
C ASP A 89 1.17 10.99 8.85
N VAL A 90 0.20 10.51 8.07
CA VAL A 90 -0.26 9.14 8.09
C VAL A 90 0.22 8.44 6.81
N LEU A 91 0.91 7.31 7.00
CA LEU A 91 1.36 6.40 5.97
C LEU A 91 0.28 5.33 5.73
N PHE A 92 -0.17 5.25 4.48
CA PHE A 92 -1.08 4.21 3.99
C PHE A 92 -0.29 3.28 3.07
N LEU A 93 -0.41 1.98 3.32
CA LEU A 93 0.25 0.95 2.52
C LEU A 93 -0.78 0.18 1.72
N PHE A 94 -0.54 0.06 0.42
CA PHE A 94 -1.41 -0.61 -0.52
C PHE A 94 -0.67 -1.76 -1.20
N SER A 95 -1.38 -2.84 -1.48
CA SER A 95 -0.95 -3.80 -2.49
C SER A 95 -1.90 -3.71 -3.68
N TYR A 96 -1.34 -3.68 -4.89
CA TYR A 96 -2.11 -3.48 -6.11
C TYR A 96 -1.46 -4.20 -7.28
N GLY A 97 -2.29 -4.78 -8.13
CA GLY A 97 -1.82 -5.40 -9.37
C GLY A 97 -2.85 -6.31 -10.02
N GLU A 98 -2.44 -6.87 -11.14
CA GLU A 98 -3.22 -7.85 -11.91
C GLU A 98 -3.09 -9.24 -11.28
N MET A 99 -4.23 -9.87 -10.96
CA MET A 99 -4.28 -11.23 -10.40
C MET A 99 -4.61 -12.28 -11.48
N GLN A 100 -5.37 -11.88 -12.49
CA GLN A 100 -5.75 -12.66 -13.68
C GLN A 100 -5.83 -11.69 -14.86
N PRO A 101 -5.76 -12.16 -16.12
CA PRO A 101 -5.89 -11.31 -17.30
C PRO A 101 -7.03 -10.28 -17.19
N MET A 102 -6.69 -9.00 -17.23
CA MET A 102 -7.59 -7.83 -17.09
C MET A 102 -8.29 -7.66 -15.73
N ARG A 103 -8.01 -8.50 -14.73
CA ARG A 103 -8.63 -8.45 -13.40
C ARG A 103 -7.62 -7.99 -12.36
N TYR A 104 -7.89 -6.81 -11.83
CA TYR A 104 -7.06 -6.13 -10.85
C TYR A 104 -7.67 -6.26 -9.46
N VAL A 105 -6.78 -6.34 -8.47
CA VAL A 105 -7.14 -6.35 -7.06
C VAL A 105 -6.34 -5.29 -6.33
N MET A 106 -6.94 -4.71 -5.30
CA MET A 106 -6.28 -3.75 -4.43
C MET A 106 -6.64 -4.01 -2.99
N PHE A 107 -5.64 -3.97 -2.12
CA PHE A 107 -5.80 -4.08 -0.68
C PHE A 107 -5.17 -2.90 0.03
N LEU A 108 -5.80 -2.47 1.12
CA LEU A 108 -5.15 -1.72 2.17
C LEU A 108 -4.44 -2.71 3.09
N GLU A 109 -3.12 -2.67 3.12
CA GLU A 109 -2.29 -3.61 3.88
C GLU A 109 -2.03 -3.09 5.30
N GLY A 110 -1.88 -1.77 5.48
CA GLY A 110 -1.69 -1.18 6.80
C GLY A 110 -1.72 0.33 6.82
N ILE A 111 -1.94 0.89 8.02
CA ILE A 111 -1.92 2.33 8.29
C ILE A 111 -0.99 2.60 9.49
N TYR A 112 -0.04 3.50 9.30
CA TYR A 112 0.98 3.86 10.29
C TYR A 112 1.03 5.38 10.47
N ASN A 113 1.21 5.83 11.71
CA ASN A 113 1.50 7.25 11.97
C ASN A 113 3.00 7.46 11.86
N LEU A 114 3.41 8.42 11.03
CA LEU A 114 4.79 8.87 10.98
C LEU A 114 5.05 9.74 12.21
N LYS A 115 6.12 9.44 12.95
CA LYS A 115 6.61 10.32 14.01
C LYS A 115 7.61 11.27 13.38
N ILE A 116 7.11 12.34 12.76
CA ILE A 116 7.94 13.45 12.28
C ILE A 116 8.30 14.36 13.45
#